data_AF-A0A8H7CN50-F1
#
_entry.id   AF-A0A8H7CN50-F1
#
_cell.length_a   1.000
_cell.length_b   1.000
_cell.length_c   1.000
_cell.angle_alpha   90.00
_cell.angle_beta   90.00
_cell.angle_gamma   90.00
#
_symmetry.space_group_name_H-M   'P 1'
#
loop_
_entity.id
_entity.type
_entity.pdbx_description
1 polymer ?
#
loop_
_entity_poly.entity_id
_entity_poly.type
_entity_poly.pdbx_seq_one_letter_code
_entity_poly.pdbx_strand_id
1 'polypeptide(L)'
;MVLQVKRNENAPPRSFTPHSSIKSIGSRLRSSIHDPNRRRRARTAHGSKFATEQAKRKSKTKSPTTVQFQVTSVSTPQTADVEMQDVEPRSSLTTKAYRLPKELLRPAFQEISKETLLTVEPELGEDLPELEYIRDAMEDIGPGLLRAVVSVVADPPKDALPTEIAITVNDHSDYPPPTHMLAIHGRAAKDAPGASRRQVTLVPAHSIVLALHCARLPKLTPSPSPPAYTSDDRTQLVVPVQPLCLPSPTTFSLLSSFLYTKRADHLLKALLPCPPPPTLGDDRTKLPAFAGRLAGTYTAQALLLHVNSVHGLWQNACVLGVYTDELWDTIDLAWEVLLTAMAISQGMPHLMLKPPASPLPSPALGEVASTPEPDSVASTPTA
;
A
#
# COMPACT_ATOMS: atom_id res chain seq x y z
N MET A 1 -22.86 -6.49 -34.87
CA MET A 1 -23.58 -7.75 -34.62
C MET A 1 -24.42 -7.53 -33.37
N VAL A 2 -25.72 -7.29 -33.56
CA VAL A 2 -26.66 -6.82 -32.52
C VAL A 2 -27.21 -8.04 -31.76
N LEU A 3 -26.88 -8.18 -30.49
CA LEU A 3 -27.42 -9.22 -29.62
C LEU A 3 -28.78 -8.76 -29.06
N GLN A 4 -29.85 -9.29 -29.64
CA GLN A 4 -31.20 -9.22 -29.07
C GLN A 4 -31.26 -10.10 -27.81
N VAL A 5 -31.40 -9.46 -26.65
CA VAL A 5 -31.68 -10.14 -25.38
C VAL A 5 -33.19 -10.36 -25.28
N LYS A 6 -33.61 -11.63 -25.35
CA LYS A 6 -34.98 -12.06 -25.01
C LYS A 6 -35.25 -11.75 -23.53
N ARG A 7 -36.18 -10.84 -23.25
CA ARG A 7 -36.74 -10.62 -21.91
C ARG A 7 -37.79 -11.71 -21.64
N ASN A 8 -37.57 -12.51 -20.60
CA ASN A 8 -38.60 -13.40 -20.04
C ASN A 8 -39.43 -12.59 -19.03
N GLU A 9 -40.70 -12.32 -19.36
CA GLU A 9 -41.59 -11.43 -18.59
C GLU A 9 -42.47 -12.11 -17.54
N ASN A 10 -42.26 -13.38 -17.19
CA ASN A 10 -43.15 -14.10 -16.25
C ASN A 10 -42.41 -14.73 -15.06
N ALA A 11 -41.70 -13.93 -14.27
CA ALA A 11 -41.29 -14.33 -12.92
C ALA A 11 -42.22 -13.63 -11.90
N PRO A 12 -42.82 -14.35 -10.93
CA PRO A 12 -43.63 -13.72 -9.89
C PRO A 12 -42.79 -12.71 -9.09
N PRO A 13 -43.37 -11.61 -8.60
CA PRO A 13 -42.66 -10.65 -7.77
C PRO A 13 -42.08 -11.39 -6.57
N ARG A 14 -40.75 -11.36 -6.42
CA ARG A 14 -40.10 -11.88 -5.23
C ARG A 14 -40.68 -11.10 -4.04
N SER A 15 -41.39 -11.78 -3.17
CA SER A 15 -41.85 -11.23 -1.91
C SER A 15 -40.63 -10.74 -1.14
N PHE A 16 -40.48 -9.41 -1.00
CA PHE A 16 -39.47 -8.79 -0.15
C PHE A 16 -39.74 -9.25 1.29
N THR A 17 -38.94 -10.18 1.78
CA THR A 17 -38.87 -10.45 3.20
C THR A 17 -38.35 -9.19 3.88
N PRO A 18 -38.99 -8.69 4.95
CA PRO A 18 -38.54 -7.49 5.66
C PRO A 18 -37.06 -7.64 6.02
N HIS A 19 -36.26 -6.64 5.62
CA HIS A 19 -34.80 -6.65 5.66
C HIS A 19 -34.27 -7.23 6.98
N SER A 20 -33.50 -8.31 6.89
CA SER A 20 -32.72 -8.82 8.00
C SER A 20 -31.85 -7.68 8.55
N SER A 21 -31.97 -7.37 9.84
CA SER A 21 -31.17 -6.35 10.53
C SER A 21 -29.71 -6.40 10.08
N ILE A 22 -29.24 -5.37 9.36
CA ILE A 22 -27.85 -5.25 8.93
C ILE A 22 -26.99 -5.34 10.19
N LYS A 23 -26.19 -6.41 10.29
CA LYS A 23 -25.30 -6.62 11.43
C LYS A 23 -24.19 -5.57 11.38
N SER A 24 -23.94 -4.92 12.51
CA SER A 24 -22.78 -4.04 12.72
C SER A 24 -21.47 -4.75 12.40
N ILE A 25 -20.40 -3.96 12.19
CA ILE A 25 -19.06 -4.52 11.96
C ILE A 25 -18.64 -5.34 13.18
N GLY A 26 -18.82 -4.83 14.40
CA GLY A 26 -18.51 -5.56 15.64
C GLY A 26 -19.28 -6.88 15.78
N SER A 27 -20.56 -6.93 15.41
CA SER A 27 -21.34 -8.18 15.40
C SER A 27 -20.81 -9.20 14.39
N ARG A 28 -20.47 -8.74 13.18
CA ARG A 28 -19.88 -9.61 12.13
C ARG A 28 -18.53 -10.15 12.55
N LEU A 29 -17.66 -9.30 13.09
CA LEU A 29 -16.36 -9.70 13.62
C LEU A 29 -16.53 -10.75 14.71
N ARG A 30 -17.43 -10.55 15.68
CA ARG A 30 -17.73 -11.56 16.71
C ARG A 30 -18.23 -12.88 16.15
N SER A 31 -19.12 -12.85 15.15
CA SER A 31 -19.57 -14.08 14.52
C SER A 31 -18.45 -14.84 13.81
N SER A 32 -17.51 -14.13 13.16
CA SER A 32 -16.30 -14.71 12.56
C SER A 32 -15.33 -15.24 13.63
N ILE A 33 -15.27 -14.57 14.79
CA ILE A 33 -14.40 -14.92 15.92
C ILE A 33 -14.74 -16.30 16.53
N HIS A 34 -15.98 -16.75 16.40
CA HIS A 34 -16.41 -18.04 16.94
C HIS A 34 -16.20 -19.21 15.96
N ASP A 35 -15.65 -18.98 14.76
CA ASP A 35 -15.34 -20.06 13.82
C ASP A 35 -14.08 -20.85 14.27
N PRO A 36 -14.23 -22.13 14.65
CA PRO A 36 -13.13 -22.94 15.18
C PRO A 36 -12.01 -23.18 14.16
N ASN A 37 -12.28 -23.13 12.85
CA ASN A 37 -11.26 -23.31 11.81
C ASN A 37 -10.22 -22.18 11.83
N ARG A 38 -10.65 -20.99 12.27
CA ARG A 38 -9.85 -19.77 12.30
C ARG A 38 -8.81 -19.77 13.41
N ARG A 39 -9.14 -20.35 14.58
CA ARG A 39 -8.22 -20.47 15.73
C ARG A 39 -6.94 -21.23 15.40
N ARG A 40 -6.96 -22.10 14.38
CA ARG A 40 -5.80 -22.91 13.99
C ARG A 40 -4.77 -22.14 13.14
N ARG A 41 -5.17 -21.09 12.42
CA ARG A 41 -4.26 -20.27 11.57
C ARG A 41 -3.57 -19.14 12.33
N ALA A 42 -4.25 -18.54 13.31
CA ALA A 42 -3.72 -17.39 14.07
C ALA A 42 -2.47 -17.74 14.93
N ARG A 43 -2.30 -18.99 15.35
CA ARG A 43 -1.18 -19.41 16.24
C ARG A 43 0.22 -19.38 15.59
N THR A 44 0.32 -19.04 14.31
CA THR A 44 1.58 -18.97 13.56
C THR A 44 2.03 -17.53 13.24
N ALA A 45 1.31 -16.52 13.70
CA ALA A 45 1.43 -15.14 13.22
C ALA A 45 2.19 -14.22 14.18
N HIS A 46 2.44 -12.97 13.80
CA HIS A 46 3.35 -12.49 12.75
C HIS A 46 4.09 -11.22 13.26
N GLY A 47 3.67 -10.62 14.39
CA GLY A 47 4.22 -9.39 14.95
C GLY A 47 5.71 -9.41 15.35
N SER A 48 6.30 -10.57 15.65
CA SER A 48 7.74 -10.64 16.00
C SER A 48 8.64 -10.38 14.77
N LYS A 49 8.13 -10.60 13.56
CA LYS A 49 8.91 -10.47 12.33
C LYS A 49 9.23 -9.02 12.04
N PHE A 50 8.27 -8.10 12.13
CA PHE A 50 8.50 -6.67 11.86
C PHE A 50 9.64 -6.08 12.72
N ALA A 51 9.59 -6.30 14.04
CA ALA A 51 10.61 -5.80 14.95
C ALA A 51 11.99 -6.44 14.69
N THR A 52 12.01 -7.75 14.43
CA THR A 52 13.24 -8.50 14.14
C THR A 52 13.87 -8.08 12.80
N GLU A 53 13.04 -7.91 11.77
CA GLU A 53 13.41 -7.37 10.45
C GLU A 53 14.05 -5.98 10.60
N GLN A 54 13.41 -5.09 11.36
CA GLN A 54 13.93 -3.75 11.58
C GLN A 54 15.27 -3.75 12.31
N ALA A 55 15.45 -4.62 13.32
CA ALA A 55 16.73 -4.78 14.01
C ALA A 55 17.83 -5.28 13.05
N LYS A 56 17.51 -6.23 12.15
CA LYS A 56 18.43 -6.73 11.12
C LYS A 56 18.81 -5.65 10.09
N ARG A 57 17.91 -4.72 9.77
CA ARG A 57 18.21 -3.60 8.86
C ARG A 57 19.15 -2.58 9.48
N LYS A 58 18.97 -2.26 10.77
CA LYS A 58 19.82 -1.31 11.50
C LYS A 58 21.29 -1.74 11.60
N SER A 59 21.58 -3.05 11.58
CA SER A 59 22.96 -3.54 11.69
C SER A 59 23.75 -3.50 10.37
N LYS A 60 23.10 -3.27 9.22
CA LYS A 60 23.74 -3.32 7.88
C LYS A 60 24.21 -1.98 7.33
N THR A 61 23.92 -0.85 7.99
CA THR A 61 24.18 0.49 7.45
C THR A 61 25.63 0.95 7.67
N LYS A 62 26.54 0.57 6.77
CA LYS A 62 27.84 1.25 6.57
C LYS A 62 28.07 1.75 5.13
N SER A 63 27.18 1.47 4.19
CA SER A 63 27.30 1.87 2.78
C SER A 63 26.51 3.14 2.44
N PRO A 64 26.95 3.92 1.42
CA PRO A 64 26.26 5.15 1.00
C PRO A 64 24.82 4.86 0.57
N THR A 65 23.89 5.55 1.23
CA THR A 65 22.45 5.23 1.26
C THR A 65 21.65 5.85 0.11
N THR A 66 22.27 6.64 -0.77
CA THR A 66 21.57 7.39 -1.83
C THR A 66 22.13 7.13 -3.22
N VAL A 67 21.26 7.24 -4.22
CA VAL A 67 21.54 7.16 -5.66
C VAL A 67 21.10 8.45 -6.33
N GLN A 68 21.87 8.90 -7.31
CA GLN A 68 21.58 10.10 -8.08
C GLN A 68 21.24 9.72 -9.51
N PHE A 69 20.11 10.24 -10.00
CA PHE A 69 19.61 10.00 -11.35
C PHE A 69 19.48 11.32 -12.10
N GLN A 70 19.78 11.32 -13.40
CA GLN A 70 19.57 12.49 -14.26
C GLN A 70 18.37 12.25 -15.15
N VAL A 71 17.32 13.06 -15.00
CA VAL A 71 16.09 12.93 -15.80
C VAL A 71 15.97 14.16 -16.69
N THR A 72 16.02 13.92 -18.01
CA THR A 72 15.78 14.94 -19.03
C THR A 72 14.29 14.96 -19.37
N SER A 73 13.65 16.11 -19.21
CA SER A 73 12.26 16.34 -19.60
C SER A 73 12.20 17.33 -20.76
N VAL A 74 11.33 17.08 -21.73
CA VAL A 74 10.95 18.05 -22.75
C VAL A 74 9.95 19.00 -22.10
N SER A 75 10.32 20.27 -21.93
CA SER A 75 9.34 21.26 -21.52
C SER A 75 8.47 21.62 -22.72
N THR A 76 7.17 21.37 -22.64
CA THR A 76 6.23 21.99 -23.59
C THR A 76 6.30 23.49 -23.37
N PRO A 77 6.62 24.29 -24.41
CA PRO A 77 6.60 25.74 -24.26
C PRO A 77 5.23 26.12 -23.71
N GLN A 78 5.21 26.85 -22.59
CA GLN A 78 3.97 27.46 -22.12
C GLN A 78 3.52 28.35 -23.27
N THR A 79 2.38 28.02 -23.88
CA THR A 79 1.71 28.91 -24.81
C THR A 79 1.26 30.12 -23.99
N ALA A 80 2.19 31.06 -23.79
CA ALA A 80 1.81 32.42 -23.47
C ALA A 80 0.89 32.84 -24.62
N ASP A 81 -0.30 33.29 -24.27
CA ASP A 81 -1.31 33.80 -25.17
C ASP A 81 -0.74 35.06 -25.86
N VAL A 82 0.09 34.82 -26.87
CA VAL A 82 0.81 35.85 -27.63
C VAL A 82 0.30 35.76 -29.05
N GLU A 83 -0.35 36.85 -29.43
CA GLU A 83 -0.95 37.14 -30.72
C GLU A 83 0.01 36.82 -31.88
N MET A 84 -0.55 36.17 -32.90
CA MET A 84 0.08 35.50 -34.04
C MET A 84 1.41 36.09 -34.55
N GLN A 85 2.52 35.47 -34.15
CA GLN A 85 3.78 35.49 -34.91
C GLN A 85 4.23 34.05 -35.17
N ASP A 86 4.63 33.77 -36.41
CA ASP A 86 5.16 32.47 -36.86
C ASP A 86 6.53 32.20 -36.21
N VAL A 87 6.53 31.76 -34.94
CA VAL A 87 7.73 31.38 -34.20
C VAL A 87 7.91 29.86 -34.32
N GLU A 88 9.03 29.44 -34.92
CA GLU A 88 9.41 28.02 -34.94
C GLU A 88 9.48 27.47 -33.49
N PRO A 89 8.80 26.35 -33.18
CA PRO A 89 8.75 25.82 -31.82
C PRO A 89 10.12 25.26 -31.40
N ARG A 90 10.90 26.07 -30.69
CA ARG A 90 12.14 25.61 -30.05
C ARG A 90 11.80 24.81 -28.77
N SER A 91 11.79 23.49 -28.88
CA SER A 91 11.72 22.63 -27.70
C SER A 91 13.02 22.73 -26.89
N SER A 92 12.95 23.21 -25.65
CA SER A 92 14.10 23.21 -24.74
C SER A 92 14.11 21.94 -23.87
N LEU A 93 15.25 21.26 -23.85
CA LEU A 93 15.50 20.09 -23.00
C LEU A 93 16.03 20.57 -21.64
N THR A 94 15.37 20.18 -20.55
CA THR A 94 15.84 20.47 -19.20
C THR A 94 16.22 19.18 -18.49
N THR A 95 17.47 19.05 -18.04
CA THR A 95 17.92 17.91 -17.25
C THR A 95 17.95 18.28 -15.77
N LYS A 96 17.27 17.49 -14.93
CA LYS A 96 17.26 17.67 -13.48
C LYS A 96 17.87 16.44 -12.80
N ALA A 97 18.69 16.67 -11.77
CA ALA A 97 19.26 15.62 -10.95
C ALA A 97 18.36 15.31 -9.74
N TYR A 98 18.05 14.03 -9.54
CA TYR A 98 17.22 13.55 -8.44
C TYR A 98 18.05 12.65 -7.53
N ARG A 99 18.04 12.92 -6.23
CA ARG A 99 18.68 12.09 -5.21
C ARG A 99 17.62 11.27 -4.50
N LEU A 100 17.73 9.94 -4.60
CA LEU A 100 16.78 9.00 -4.03
C LEU A 100 17.49 8.07 -3.05
N PRO A 101 16.88 7.70 -1.92
CA PRO A 101 17.45 6.67 -1.06
C PRO A 101 17.40 5.31 -1.75
N LYS A 102 18.45 4.50 -1.60
CA LYS A 102 18.48 3.12 -2.12
C LYS A 102 17.40 2.25 -1.49
N GLU A 103 17.13 2.48 -0.21
CA GLU A 103 16.14 1.75 0.59
C GLU A 103 15.26 2.74 1.35
N LEU A 104 14.00 2.39 1.51
CA LEU A 104 13.05 3.18 2.31
C LEU A 104 13.11 2.72 3.77
N LEU A 105 13.25 3.69 4.69
CA LEU A 105 13.33 3.39 6.12
C LEU A 105 11.94 3.02 6.66
N ARG A 106 11.84 1.92 7.40
CA ARG A 106 10.62 1.55 8.13
C ARG A 106 10.58 2.27 9.50
N PRO A 107 9.45 2.87 9.92
CA PRO A 107 9.32 3.53 11.21
C PRO A 107 9.44 2.53 12.36
N ALA A 108 9.82 2.99 13.56
CA ALA A 108 9.82 2.15 14.76
C ALA A 108 8.41 1.61 15.02
N PHE A 109 8.31 0.31 15.35
CA PHE A 109 7.04 -0.34 15.66
C PHE A 109 6.32 0.38 16.80
N GLN A 110 5.01 0.57 16.64
CA GLN A 110 4.13 1.11 17.66
C GLN A 110 2.86 0.26 17.67
N GLU A 111 2.54 -0.28 18.84
CA GLU A 111 1.33 -1.07 19.02
C GLU A 111 0.08 -0.16 18.92
N ILE A 112 -1.00 -0.71 18.39
CA ILE A 112 -2.28 -0.02 18.30
C ILE A 112 -2.98 -0.11 19.66
N SER A 113 -3.42 1.03 20.17
CA SER A 113 -4.14 1.08 21.45
C SER A 113 -5.51 0.40 21.33
N LYS A 114 -5.76 -0.58 22.20
CA LYS A 114 -7.09 -1.22 22.33
C LYS A 114 -8.17 -0.21 22.71
N GLU A 115 -7.83 0.80 23.52
CA GLU A 115 -8.75 1.87 23.90
C GLU A 115 -9.26 2.65 22.69
N THR A 116 -8.38 2.91 21.70
CA THR A 116 -8.76 3.57 20.45
C THR A 116 -9.75 2.72 19.65
N LEU A 117 -9.57 1.39 19.64
CA LEU A 117 -10.51 0.47 18.97
C LEU A 117 -11.87 0.44 19.67
N LEU A 118 -11.88 0.34 21.00
CA LEU A 118 -13.13 0.34 21.78
C LEU A 118 -13.87 1.67 21.70
N THR A 119 -13.16 2.79 21.57
CA THR A 119 -13.78 4.10 21.35
C THR A 119 -14.50 4.16 20.00
N VAL A 120 -13.92 3.53 18.98
CA VAL A 120 -14.43 3.56 17.61
C VAL A 120 -15.52 2.51 17.38
N GLU A 121 -15.38 1.33 17.98
CA GLU A 121 -16.32 0.22 17.89
C GLU A 121 -16.57 -0.36 19.30
N PRO A 122 -17.42 0.30 20.11
CA PRO A 122 -17.71 -0.12 21.49
C PRO A 122 -18.35 -1.52 21.54
N GLU A 123 -19.03 -1.89 20.46
CA GLU A 123 -19.63 -3.20 20.30
C GLU A 123 -18.64 -4.35 20.41
N LEU A 124 -17.35 -4.16 20.16
CA LEU A 124 -16.39 -5.26 20.32
C LEU A 124 -16.30 -5.79 21.77
N GLY A 125 -16.68 -4.97 22.76
CA GLY A 125 -16.70 -5.34 24.18
C GLY A 125 -15.30 -5.36 24.82
N GLU A 126 -15.27 -5.43 26.16
CA GLU A 126 -14.01 -5.46 26.93
C GLU A 126 -13.23 -6.77 26.73
N ASP A 127 -13.93 -7.87 26.43
CA ASP A 127 -13.37 -9.19 26.11
C ASP A 127 -12.82 -9.25 24.67
N LEU A 128 -12.10 -8.21 24.26
CA LEU A 128 -11.53 -8.08 22.93
C LEU A 128 -10.48 -9.19 22.69
N PRO A 129 -10.63 -10.03 21.66
CA PRO A 129 -9.57 -10.99 21.30
C PRO A 129 -8.28 -10.26 20.90
N GLU A 130 -7.21 -11.02 20.74
CA GLU A 130 -5.94 -10.48 20.26
C GLU A 130 -6.12 -9.74 18.92
N LEU A 131 -5.42 -8.62 18.78
CA LEU A 131 -5.58 -7.71 17.64
C LEU A 131 -5.33 -8.40 16.30
N GLU A 132 -4.38 -9.33 16.24
CA GLU A 132 -4.08 -10.13 15.05
C GLU A 132 -5.31 -10.90 14.58
N TYR A 133 -6.08 -11.46 15.50
CA TYR A 133 -7.27 -12.22 15.15
C TYR A 133 -8.38 -11.35 14.55
N ILE A 134 -8.52 -10.11 15.02
CA ILE A 134 -9.45 -9.13 14.44
C ILE A 134 -8.98 -8.71 13.05
N ARG A 135 -7.67 -8.54 12.85
CA ARG A 135 -7.09 -8.23 11.54
C ARG A 135 -7.35 -9.34 10.53
N ASP A 136 -7.15 -10.58 10.94
CA ASP A 136 -7.50 -11.73 10.11
C ASP A 136 -8.99 -11.64 9.75
N ALA A 137 -9.89 -11.38 10.72
CA ALA A 137 -11.33 -11.33 10.48
C ALA A 137 -11.72 -10.20 9.52
N MET A 138 -10.99 -9.09 9.59
CA MET A 138 -11.15 -7.96 8.71
C MET A 138 -10.78 -8.28 7.26
N GLU A 139 -9.85 -9.20 7.00
CA GLU A 139 -9.46 -9.59 5.64
C GLU A 139 -10.62 -10.24 4.86
N ASP A 140 -11.46 -11.02 5.55
CA ASP A 140 -12.63 -11.69 4.92
C ASP A 140 -13.75 -10.70 4.59
N ILE A 141 -14.01 -9.72 5.48
CA ILE A 141 -15.11 -8.75 5.31
C ILE A 141 -14.68 -7.48 4.57
N GLY A 142 -13.39 -7.20 4.54
CA GLY A 142 -12.81 -5.97 4.04
C GLY A 142 -13.13 -5.66 2.58
N PRO A 143 -13.12 -6.63 1.63
CA PRO A 143 -13.57 -6.40 0.25
C PRO A 143 -15.03 -5.93 0.16
N GLY A 144 -15.89 -6.41 1.06
CA GLY A 144 -17.29 -5.98 1.15
C GLY A 144 -17.42 -4.55 1.68
N LEU A 145 -16.68 -4.23 2.74
CA LEU A 145 -16.62 -2.86 3.27
C LEU A 145 -16.06 -1.86 2.24
N LEU A 146 -15.04 -2.26 1.46
CA LEU A 146 -14.50 -1.41 0.39
C LEU A 146 -15.53 -1.17 -0.72
N ARG A 147 -16.35 -2.17 -1.05
CA ARG A 147 -17.46 -2.01 -2.00
C ARG A 147 -18.47 -0.97 -1.52
N ALA A 148 -18.85 -1.03 -0.25
CA ALA A 148 -19.73 -0.03 0.37
C ALA A 148 -19.12 1.38 0.24
N VAL A 149 -17.81 1.55 0.53
CA VAL A 149 -17.09 2.83 0.35
C VAL A 149 -17.13 3.32 -1.10
N VAL A 150 -16.84 2.47 -2.08
CA VAL A 150 -16.79 2.88 -3.50
C VAL A 150 -18.18 3.24 -4.05
N SER A 151 -19.25 2.74 -3.43
CA SER A 151 -20.63 3.04 -3.83
C SER A 151 -21.17 4.39 -3.34
N VAL A 152 -20.43 5.06 -2.45
CA VAL A 152 -20.84 6.31 -1.83
C VAL A 152 -20.79 7.45 -2.85
N VAL A 153 -21.88 8.20 -2.88
CA VAL A 153 -21.97 9.50 -3.56
C VAL A 153 -22.19 10.57 -2.51
N ALA A 154 -21.43 11.65 -2.59
CA ALA A 154 -21.54 12.80 -1.71
C ALA A 154 -21.56 14.08 -2.55
N ASP A 155 -22.38 15.05 -2.15
CA ASP A 155 -22.42 16.34 -2.83
C ASP A 155 -21.17 17.16 -2.47
N PRO A 156 -20.45 17.71 -3.47
CA PRO A 156 -19.23 18.46 -3.19
C PRO A 156 -19.54 19.75 -2.44
N PRO A 157 -18.82 20.06 -1.34
CA PRO A 157 -19.00 21.33 -0.64
C PRO A 157 -18.53 22.50 -1.51
N LYS A 158 -19.30 23.59 -1.54
CA LYS A 158 -19.04 24.75 -2.43
C LYS A 158 -18.02 25.75 -1.87
N ASP A 159 -18.08 26.00 -0.56
CA ASP A 159 -17.38 27.14 0.05
C ASP A 159 -16.33 26.71 1.07
N ALA A 160 -16.75 25.98 2.11
CA ALA A 160 -15.90 25.55 3.21
C ALA A 160 -16.08 24.05 3.47
N LEU A 161 -15.08 23.44 4.12
CA LEU A 161 -15.18 22.05 4.54
C LEU A 161 -16.21 21.94 5.66
N PRO A 162 -17.34 21.22 5.46
CA PRO A 162 -18.37 21.11 6.49
C PRO A 162 -17.90 20.15 7.60
N THR A 163 -18.51 20.22 8.78
CA THR A 163 -18.26 19.29 9.89
C THR A 163 -18.94 17.94 9.70
N GLU A 164 -20.03 17.92 8.93
CA GLU A 164 -20.83 16.75 8.59
C GLU A 164 -21.24 16.83 7.11
N ILE A 165 -21.43 15.68 6.48
CA ILE A 165 -21.82 15.63 5.07
C ILE A 165 -22.87 14.54 4.87
N ALA A 166 -23.90 14.89 4.09
CA ALA A 166 -24.88 13.93 3.62
C ALA A 166 -24.26 13.06 2.51
N ILE A 167 -24.36 11.75 2.67
CA ILE A 167 -23.89 10.75 1.71
C ILE A 167 -25.03 9.83 1.33
N THR A 168 -25.02 9.39 0.09
CA THR A 168 -25.92 8.35 -0.43
C THR A 168 -25.11 7.10 -0.72
N VAL A 169 -25.49 5.99 -0.10
CA VAL A 169 -24.88 4.67 -0.34
C VAL A 169 -25.76 3.93 -1.34
N ASN A 170 -25.21 3.64 -2.52
CA ASN A 170 -25.95 2.94 -3.59
C ASN A 170 -25.76 1.42 -3.57
N ASP A 171 -24.88 0.90 -2.71
CA ASP A 171 -24.68 -0.54 -2.55
C ASP A 171 -25.77 -1.12 -1.65
N HIS A 172 -26.47 -2.14 -2.16
CA HIS A 172 -27.44 -2.95 -1.39
C HIS A 172 -26.78 -4.17 -0.75
N SER A 173 -25.46 -4.15 -0.58
CA SER A 173 -24.78 -5.24 0.07
C SER A 173 -25.15 -5.32 1.55
N ASP A 174 -25.01 -6.50 2.13
CA ASP A 174 -25.24 -6.69 3.56
C ASP A 174 -24.19 -6.01 4.44
N TYR A 175 -23.22 -5.30 3.85
CA TYR A 175 -22.15 -4.65 4.58
C TYR A 175 -22.61 -3.29 5.13
N PRO A 176 -22.19 -2.94 6.35
CA PRO A 176 -22.54 -1.65 6.93
C PRO A 176 -21.93 -0.51 6.10
N PRO A 177 -22.58 0.67 6.09
CA PRO A 177 -22.10 1.82 5.35
C PRO A 177 -20.88 2.47 6.03
N PRO A 178 -20.13 3.33 5.31
CA PRO A 178 -19.02 4.08 5.88
C PRO A 178 -19.46 4.98 7.03
N THR A 179 -18.63 5.08 8.06
CA THR A 179 -18.95 5.82 9.29
C THR A 179 -18.47 7.27 9.25
N HIS A 180 -17.49 7.59 8.39
CA HIS A 180 -16.85 8.90 8.30
C HIS A 180 -16.60 9.30 6.85
N MET A 181 -16.51 10.62 6.63
CA MET A 181 -15.91 11.19 5.43
C MET A 181 -14.54 11.77 5.76
N LEU A 182 -13.47 11.24 5.18
CA LEU A 182 -12.13 11.80 5.37
C LEU A 182 -11.90 12.97 4.42
N ALA A 183 -11.50 14.11 4.96
CA ALA A 183 -11.06 15.27 4.17
C ALA A 183 -9.53 15.28 4.07
N ILE A 184 -9.02 14.60 3.04
CA ILE A 184 -7.60 14.38 2.86
C ILE A 184 -6.97 15.60 2.20
N HIS A 185 -5.90 16.11 2.78
CA HIS A 185 -5.22 17.27 2.25
C HIS A 185 -3.71 17.24 2.48
N GLY A 186 -2.98 17.96 1.64
CA GLY A 186 -1.53 18.14 1.78
C GLY A 186 -1.16 19.19 2.81
N ARG A 187 0.15 19.33 3.09
CA ARG A 187 0.68 20.50 3.82
C ARG A 187 0.50 21.75 2.95
N ALA A 188 0.15 22.89 3.56
CA ALA A 188 0.16 24.16 2.85
C ALA A 188 1.60 24.52 2.44
N ALA A 189 1.76 25.02 1.21
CA ALA A 189 2.98 25.71 0.81
C ALA A 189 3.09 27.00 1.63
N LYS A 190 4.16 27.15 2.42
CA LYS A 190 4.34 28.30 3.32
C LYS A 190 4.60 29.61 2.57
N ASP A 191 5.05 29.54 1.32
CA ASP A 191 5.62 30.68 0.59
C ASP A 191 4.89 31.00 -0.73
N ALA A 192 3.65 30.53 -0.92
CA ALA A 192 2.87 30.86 -2.11
C ALA A 192 2.14 32.21 -1.91
N PRO A 193 2.59 33.32 -2.52
CA PRO A 193 1.86 34.59 -2.44
C PRO A 193 0.45 34.42 -3.03
N GLY A 194 -0.56 34.78 -2.24
CA GLY A 194 -1.98 34.62 -2.61
C GLY A 194 -2.54 33.24 -2.30
N ALA A 195 -2.47 32.82 -1.02
CA ALA A 195 -2.94 31.56 -0.45
C ALA A 195 -4.01 30.85 -1.30
N SER A 196 -3.54 30.04 -2.26
CA SER A 196 -4.43 29.29 -3.13
C SER A 196 -5.25 28.32 -2.28
N ARG A 197 -6.54 28.18 -2.61
CA ARG A 197 -7.43 27.23 -1.92
C ARG A 197 -6.76 25.86 -1.94
N ARG A 198 -6.61 25.25 -0.75
CA ARG A 198 -5.97 23.94 -0.61
C ARG A 198 -6.84 22.90 -1.31
N GLN A 199 -6.24 22.06 -2.15
CA GLN A 199 -6.93 20.91 -2.70
C GLN A 199 -7.25 19.90 -1.58
N VAL A 200 -8.53 19.53 -1.49
CA VAL A 200 -9.03 18.55 -0.52
C VAL A 200 -9.75 17.45 -1.31
N THR A 201 -9.46 16.20 -0.97
CA THR A 201 -10.16 15.04 -1.51
C THR A 201 -11.03 14.43 -0.41
N LEU A 202 -12.33 14.30 -0.67
CA LEU A 202 -13.27 13.64 0.23
C LEU A 202 -13.28 12.13 -0.05
N VAL A 203 -13.01 11.32 0.96
CA VAL A 203 -12.96 9.85 0.84
C VAL A 203 -13.76 9.20 1.98
N PRO A 204 -14.81 8.42 1.68
CA PRO A 204 -15.55 7.71 2.72
C PRO A 204 -14.69 6.63 3.36
N ALA A 205 -14.88 6.39 4.66
CA ALA A 205 -14.13 5.37 5.38
C ALA A 205 -14.90 4.77 6.56
N HIS A 206 -14.55 3.52 6.89
CA HIS A 206 -14.90 2.88 8.14
C HIS A 206 -13.79 3.17 9.16
N SER A 207 -14.15 3.89 10.21
CA SER A 207 -13.28 4.22 11.33
C SER A 207 -12.54 3.00 11.90
N ILE A 208 -13.23 1.86 12.01
CA ILE A 208 -12.63 0.63 12.54
C ILE A 208 -11.48 0.10 11.68
N VAL A 209 -11.55 0.21 10.35
CA VAL A 209 -10.47 -0.23 9.45
C VAL A 209 -9.22 0.64 9.64
N LEU A 210 -9.40 1.95 9.82
CA LEU A 210 -8.30 2.86 10.10
C LEU A 210 -7.70 2.59 11.49
N ALA A 211 -8.55 2.48 12.52
CA ALA A 211 -8.11 2.24 13.88
C ALA A 211 -7.36 0.90 14.02
N LEU A 212 -7.76 -0.13 13.27
CA LEU A 212 -7.15 -1.46 13.29
C LEU A 212 -5.75 -1.53 12.63
N HIS A 213 -5.43 -0.56 11.78
CA HIS A 213 -4.20 -0.57 10.98
C HIS A 213 -3.29 0.64 11.17
N CYS A 214 -3.77 1.74 11.78
CA CYS A 214 -3.04 2.99 11.92
C CYS A 214 -2.81 3.31 13.40
N ALA A 215 -1.58 3.13 13.90
CA ALA A 215 -1.25 3.43 15.30
C ALA A 215 -1.18 4.93 15.63
N ARG A 216 -1.10 5.79 14.60
CA ARG A 216 -0.96 7.26 14.73
C ARG A 216 -2.15 8.00 14.12
N LEU A 217 -3.32 7.37 14.14
CA LEU A 217 -4.53 8.00 13.67
C LEU A 217 -4.93 9.16 14.60
N PRO A 218 -5.33 10.33 14.06
CA PRO A 218 -5.98 11.35 14.86
C PRO A 218 -7.22 10.80 15.55
N LYS A 219 -7.59 11.36 16.71
CA LYS A 219 -8.84 10.99 17.38
C LYS A 219 -10.00 11.26 16.42
N LEU A 220 -10.79 10.21 16.16
CA LEU A 220 -11.98 10.30 15.32
C LEU A 220 -13.14 10.82 16.14
N THR A 221 -13.96 11.67 15.53
CA THR A 221 -15.21 12.13 16.13
C THR A 221 -16.22 10.98 16.17
N PRO A 222 -16.97 10.79 17.27
CA PRO A 222 -18.03 9.79 17.30
C PRO A 222 -19.07 10.07 16.22
N SER A 223 -19.55 9.02 15.54
CA SER A 223 -20.63 9.17 14.57
C SER A 223 -21.94 9.50 15.30
N PRO A 224 -22.64 10.60 14.95
CA PRO A 224 -23.70 11.19 15.79
C PRO A 224 -25.02 10.41 15.78
N SER A 225 -25.27 9.48 14.85
CA SER A 225 -26.54 8.74 14.82
C SER A 225 -26.51 7.47 13.98
N PRO A 226 -27.28 6.43 14.36
CA PRO A 226 -27.47 5.24 13.54
C PRO A 226 -28.12 5.59 12.19
N PRO A 227 -27.83 4.80 11.14
CA PRO A 227 -28.37 5.01 9.80
C PRO A 227 -29.91 5.03 9.81
N ALA A 228 -30.51 6.12 9.32
CA ALA A 228 -31.94 6.15 9.04
C ALA A 228 -32.18 5.45 7.70
N TYR A 229 -32.55 4.17 7.75
CA TYR A 229 -32.92 3.42 6.56
C TYR A 229 -34.25 3.95 6.02
N THR A 230 -34.21 4.67 4.91
CA THR A 230 -35.43 5.00 4.15
C THR A 230 -35.91 3.75 3.41
N SER A 231 -37.23 3.62 3.20
CA SER A 231 -37.83 2.50 2.47
C SER A 231 -37.41 2.43 1.00
N ASP A 232 -36.83 3.50 0.47
CA ASP A 232 -36.26 3.56 -0.86
C ASP A 232 -34.87 2.90 -0.84
N ASP A 233 -34.56 2.12 -1.87
CA ASP A 233 -33.33 1.33 -2.08
C ASP A 233 -32.00 2.07 -1.79
N ARG A 234 -31.99 3.38 -1.59
CA ARG A 234 -30.83 4.20 -1.27
C ARG A 234 -30.78 4.53 0.22
N THR A 235 -29.65 4.22 0.85
CA THR A 235 -29.43 4.63 2.24
C THR A 235 -28.80 6.03 2.26
N GLN A 236 -29.53 7.01 2.78
CA GLN A 236 -29.01 8.36 3.04
C GLN A 236 -28.49 8.46 4.47
N LEU A 237 -27.29 9.00 4.64
CA LEU A 237 -26.59 9.08 5.92
C LEU A 237 -25.95 10.44 6.08
N VAL A 238 -25.91 10.95 7.30
CA VAL A 238 -25.07 12.10 7.65
C VAL A 238 -23.88 11.56 8.42
N VAL A 239 -22.67 11.79 7.91
CA VAL A 239 -21.43 11.32 8.54
C VAL A 239 -20.52 12.49 8.90
N PRO A 240 -19.76 12.40 10.01
CA PRO A 240 -18.79 13.42 10.36
C PRO A 240 -17.67 13.48 9.32
N VAL A 241 -17.21 14.70 9.04
CA VAL A 241 -16.08 14.98 8.17
C VAL A 241 -14.83 15.11 9.02
N GLN A 242 -13.87 14.21 8.83
CA GLN A 242 -12.62 14.17 9.57
C GLN A 242 -11.46 14.68 8.71
N PRO A 243 -10.85 15.84 9.02
CA PRO A 243 -9.64 16.31 8.35
C PRO A 243 -8.47 15.35 8.59
N LEU A 244 -7.75 15.02 7.51
CA LEU A 244 -6.57 14.16 7.56
C LEU A 244 -5.44 14.74 6.70
N CYS A 245 -4.43 15.29 7.38
CA CYS A 245 -3.25 15.84 6.72
C CYS A 245 -2.26 14.72 6.35
N LEU A 246 -1.98 14.54 5.06
CA LEU A 246 -1.05 13.53 4.57
C LEU A 246 0.08 14.15 3.74
N PRO A 247 1.30 13.56 3.76
CA PRO A 247 2.39 13.97 2.87
C PRO A 247 2.04 13.86 1.39
N SER A 248 1.31 12.79 1.00
CA SER A 248 0.92 12.54 -0.38
C SER A 248 -0.57 12.20 -0.47
N PRO A 249 -1.47 13.20 -0.55
CA PRO A 249 -2.91 12.96 -0.64
C PRO A 249 -3.33 12.02 -1.78
N THR A 250 -2.64 12.13 -2.93
CA THR A 250 -2.93 11.38 -4.15
C THR A 250 -2.71 9.88 -4.03
N THR A 251 -1.88 9.43 -3.08
CA THR A 251 -1.56 8.00 -2.90
C THR A 251 -2.39 7.34 -1.79
N PHE A 252 -3.25 8.10 -1.11
CA PHE A 252 -4.07 7.55 -0.02
C PHE A 252 -5.08 6.51 -0.52
N SER A 253 -5.62 6.64 -1.72
CA SER A 253 -6.57 5.66 -2.27
C SER A 253 -5.95 4.26 -2.38
N LEU A 254 -4.67 4.18 -2.78
CA LEU A 254 -3.91 2.93 -2.83
C LEU A 254 -3.73 2.33 -1.43
N LEU A 255 -3.35 3.17 -0.46
CA LEU A 255 -3.21 2.75 0.94
C LEU A 255 -4.53 2.24 1.50
N SER A 256 -5.60 3.03 1.37
CA SER A 256 -6.95 2.69 1.82
C SER A 256 -7.38 1.35 1.23
N SER A 257 -7.28 1.17 -0.09
CA SER A 257 -7.64 -0.09 -0.75
C SER A 257 -6.84 -1.29 -0.21
N PHE A 258 -5.55 -1.11 0.09
CA PHE A 258 -4.74 -2.15 0.73
C PHE A 258 -5.18 -2.42 2.18
N LEU A 259 -5.50 -1.38 2.97
CA LEU A 259 -5.96 -1.55 4.35
C LEU A 259 -7.24 -2.37 4.43
N TYR A 260 -8.17 -2.19 3.48
CA TYR A 260 -9.38 -3.00 3.40
C TYR A 260 -9.12 -4.43 2.92
N THR A 261 -8.32 -4.61 1.87
CA THR A 261 -8.27 -5.92 1.17
C THR A 261 -7.07 -6.78 1.53
N LYS A 262 -6.02 -6.20 2.14
CA LYS A 262 -4.71 -6.84 2.37
C LYS A 262 -4.06 -7.45 1.13
N ARG A 263 -4.50 -7.05 -0.06
CA ARG A 263 -4.01 -7.57 -1.34
C ARG A 263 -2.73 -6.87 -1.80
N ALA A 264 -1.60 -7.42 -1.35
CA ALA A 264 -0.25 -7.02 -1.76
C ALA A 264 -0.06 -7.07 -3.29
N ASP A 265 -0.64 -8.06 -3.96
CA ASP A 265 -0.54 -8.25 -5.41
C ASP A 265 -1.21 -7.12 -6.19
N HIS A 266 -2.40 -6.70 -5.75
CA HIS A 266 -3.12 -5.55 -6.33
C HIS A 266 -2.37 -4.25 -6.09
N LEU A 267 -1.82 -4.07 -4.88
CA LEU A 267 -1.03 -2.89 -4.55
C LEU A 267 0.23 -2.82 -5.43
N LEU A 268 0.97 -3.92 -5.56
CA LEU A 268 2.18 -3.98 -6.39
C LEU A 268 1.87 -3.64 -7.85
N LYS A 269 0.78 -4.20 -8.40
CA LYS A 269 0.30 -3.90 -9.76
C LYS A 269 -0.04 -2.41 -9.94
N ALA A 270 -0.63 -1.77 -8.93
CA ALA A 270 -1.00 -0.36 -8.99
C ALA A 270 0.20 0.59 -8.85
N LEU A 271 1.27 0.17 -8.16
CA LEU A 271 2.48 0.97 -7.99
C LEU A 271 3.39 0.96 -9.21
N LEU A 272 3.33 -0.08 -10.04
CA LEU A 272 4.19 -0.27 -11.20
C LEU A 272 3.55 0.21 -12.51
N PRO A 273 4.33 0.63 -13.53
CA PRO A 273 3.80 1.05 -14.83
C PRO A 273 3.06 -0.04 -15.58
N CYS A 274 3.42 -1.31 -15.36
CA CYS A 274 2.72 -2.46 -15.89
C CYS A 274 2.68 -3.63 -14.89
N PRO A 275 1.78 -4.60 -15.08
CA PRO A 275 1.65 -5.72 -14.15
C PRO A 275 2.95 -6.53 -14.03
N PRO A 276 3.40 -6.83 -12.79
CA PRO A 276 4.57 -7.67 -12.57
C PRO A 276 4.28 -9.13 -12.94
N PRO A 277 5.31 -9.94 -13.24
CA PRO A 277 5.18 -11.39 -13.28
C PRO A 277 4.64 -11.92 -11.93
N PRO A 278 3.76 -12.93 -11.93
CA PRO A 278 3.10 -13.40 -10.70
C PRO A 278 4.09 -13.90 -9.64
N THR A 279 5.21 -14.48 -10.06
CA THR A 279 6.24 -15.01 -9.15
C THR A 279 7.26 -13.96 -8.71
N LEU A 280 7.08 -12.68 -9.03
CA LEU A 280 8.09 -11.65 -8.70
C LEU A 280 8.22 -11.45 -7.19
N GLY A 281 7.13 -11.63 -6.43
CA GLY A 281 7.15 -11.59 -4.97
C GLY A 281 7.97 -12.71 -4.35
N ASP A 282 7.88 -13.92 -4.93
CA ASP A 282 8.53 -15.13 -4.40
C ASP A 282 9.98 -15.29 -4.88
N ASP A 283 10.28 -14.83 -6.09
CA ASP A 283 11.54 -15.07 -6.77
C ASP A 283 12.18 -13.76 -7.25
N ARG A 284 13.02 -13.18 -6.37
CA ARG A 284 13.76 -11.94 -6.66
C ARG A 284 14.77 -12.08 -7.79
N THR A 285 15.13 -13.29 -8.22
CA THR A 285 16.06 -13.46 -9.36
C THR A 285 15.47 -12.95 -10.68
N LYS A 286 14.14 -12.81 -10.75
CA LYS A 286 13.41 -12.25 -11.90
C LYS A 286 13.40 -10.72 -11.95
N LEU A 287 13.79 -10.06 -10.86
CA LEU A 287 13.76 -8.60 -10.76
C LEU A 287 14.58 -7.90 -11.85
N PRO A 288 15.85 -8.28 -12.15
CA PRO A 288 16.65 -7.60 -13.16
C PRO A 288 16.03 -7.69 -14.56
N ALA A 289 15.47 -8.84 -14.93
CA ALA A 289 14.82 -9.04 -16.22
C ALA A 289 13.56 -8.18 -16.35
N PHE A 290 12.74 -8.11 -15.30
CA PHE A 290 11.55 -7.26 -15.30
C PHE A 290 11.90 -5.77 -15.32
N ALA A 291 12.87 -5.35 -14.52
CA ALA A 291 13.37 -3.97 -14.51
C ALA A 291 13.96 -3.57 -15.88
N GLY A 292 14.68 -4.46 -16.54
CA GLY A 292 15.19 -4.25 -17.91
C GLY A 292 14.06 -4.03 -18.93
N ARG A 293 12.97 -4.80 -18.81
CA ARG A 293 11.77 -4.59 -19.64
C ARG A 293 11.15 -3.21 -19.40
N LEU A 294 11.02 -2.79 -18.13
CA LEU A 294 10.50 -1.46 -17.80
C LEU A 294 11.39 -0.36 -18.37
N ALA A 295 12.72 -0.48 -18.21
CA ALA A 295 13.69 0.48 -18.72
C ALA A 295 13.66 0.64 -20.25
N GLY A 296 13.42 -0.47 -20.98
CA GLY A 296 13.27 -0.44 -22.44
C GLY A 296 11.90 0.03 -22.93
N THR A 297 10.88 0.05 -22.07
CA THR A 297 9.49 0.39 -22.45
C THR A 297 9.11 1.82 -22.03
N TYR A 298 9.58 2.29 -20.88
CA TYR A 298 9.16 3.56 -20.27
C TYR A 298 10.32 4.55 -20.21
N THR A 299 10.00 5.84 -20.38
CA THR A 299 10.98 6.91 -20.20
C THR A 299 11.37 7.06 -18.73
N ALA A 300 12.55 7.62 -18.47
CA ALA A 300 13.00 7.91 -17.10
C ALA A 300 12.03 8.85 -16.35
N GLN A 301 11.38 9.77 -17.06
CA GLN A 301 10.35 10.64 -16.49
C GLN A 301 9.11 9.84 -16.05
N ALA A 302 8.63 8.90 -16.88
CA ALA A 302 7.50 8.05 -16.52
C ALA A 302 7.83 7.16 -15.31
N LEU A 303 9.02 6.56 -15.29
CA LEU A 303 9.49 5.78 -14.14
C LEU A 303 9.57 6.63 -12.86
N LEU A 304 10.04 7.87 -12.95
CA LEU A 304 10.11 8.79 -11.82
C LEU A 304 8.72 9.14 -11.24
N LEU A 305 7.67 9.21 -12.06
CA LEU A 305 6.29 9.40 -11.56
C LEU A 305 5.85 8.24 -10.67
N HIS A 306 6.16 7.00 -11.05
CA HIS A 306 5.88 5.82 -10.24
C HIS A 306 6.73 5.76 -8.97
N VAL A 307 8.02 6.14 -9.05
CA VAL A 307 8.88 6.30 -7.87
C VAL A 307 8.28 7.29 -6.87
N ASN A 308 7.78 8.44 -7.35
CA ASN A 308 7.13 9.43 -6.49
C ASN A 308 5.85 8.89 -5.85
N SER A 309 5.10 8.04 -6.56
CA SER A 309 3.90 7.36 -6.02
C SER A 309 4.27 6.39 -4.89
N VAL A 310 5.28 5.52 -5.09
CA VAL A 310 5.78 4.61 -4.06
C VAL A 310 6.28 5.37 -2.84
N HIS A 311 7.06 6.44 -3.06
CA HIS A 311 7.55 7.30 -1.98
C HIS A 311 6.41 7.99 -1.24
N GLY A 312 5.39 8.51 -1.95
CA GLY A 312 4.22 9.12 -1.34
C GLY A 312 3.42 8.13 -0.47
N LEU A 313 3.22 6.91 -0.96
CA LEU A 313 2.59 5.82 -0.21
C LEU A 313 3.38 5.50 1.06
N TRP A 314 4.70 5.36 0.94
CA TRP A 314 5.63 5.14 2.06
C TRP A 314 5.50 6.23 3.12
N GLN A 315 5.50 7.50 2.72
CA GLN A 315 5.36 8.63 3.65
C GLN A 315 4.01 8.61 4.37
N ASN A 316 2.92 8.32 3.66
CA ASN A 316 1.59 8.20 4.26
C ASN A 316 1.54 7.06 5.28
N ALA A 317 2.08 5.88 4.95
CA ALA A 317 2.16 4.73 5.85
C ALA A 317 2.98 5.06 7.12
N CYS A 318 4.09 5.80 6.98
CA CYS A 318 4.88 6.28 8.12
C CYS A 318 4.10 7.23 9.03
N VAL A 319 3.38 8.20 8.45
CA VAL A 319 2.62 9.20 9.20
C VAL A 319 1.45 8.56 9.94
N LEU A 320 0.74 7.64 9.30
CA LEU A 320 -0.39 6.93 9.90
C LEU A 320 0.03 5.81 10.87
N GLY A 321 1.31 5.43 10.86
CA GLY A 321 1.82 4.36 11.72
C GLY A 321 1.26 3.00 11.32
N VAL A 322 1.41 2.62 10.05
CA VAL A 322 0.99 1.32 9.53
C VAL A 322 2.13 0.31 9.67
N TYR A 323 1.87 -0.84 10.29
CA TYR A 323 2.89 -1.86 10.63
C TYR A 323 2.58 -3.25 10.04
N THR A 324 1.96 -3.30 8.86
CA THR A 324 1.63 -4.55 8.16
C THR A 324 2.82 -4.98 7.30
N ASP A 325 3.41 -6.16 7.57
CA ASP A 325 4.62 -6.65 6.88
C ASP A 325 4.42 -6.69 5.35
N GLU A 326 3.28 -7.19 4.90
CA GLU A 326 2.95 -7.34 3.48
C GLU A 326 2.93 -6.00 2.73
N LEU A 327 2.50 -4.92 3.41
CA LEU A 327 2.54 -3.56 2.84
C LEU A 327 3.99 -3.15 2.60
N TRP A 328 4.83 -3.32 3.60
CA TRP A 328 6.22 -2.86 3.56
C TRP A 328 7.06 -3.67 2.59
N ASP A 329 6.85 -4.98 2.51
CA ASP A 329 7.52 -5.84 1.54
C ASP A 329 7.11 -5.49 0.10
N THR A 330 5.83 -5.14 -0.10
CA THR A 330 5.32 -4.65 -1.39
C THR A 330 5.94 -3.31 -1.79
N ILE A 331 6.01 -2.37 -0.84
CA ILE A 331 6.65 -1.06 -1.06
C ILE A 331 8.13 -1.23 -1.41
N ASP A 332 8.86 -2.06 -0.65
CA ASP A 332 10.29 -2.31 -0.86
C ASP A 332 10.54 -2.97 -2.22
N LEU A 333 9.71 -3.96 -2.61
CA LEU A 333 9.81 -4.62 -3.90
C LEU A 333 9.54 -3.65 -5.06
N ALA A 334 8.46 -2.84 -4.97
CA ALA A 334 8.15 -1.84 -5.98
C ALA A 334 9.28 -0.80 -6.11
N TRP A 335 9.84 -0.36 -4.98
CA TRP A 335 10.96 0.58 -4.92
C TRP A 335 12.21 0.01 -5.60
N GLU A 336 12.60 -1.22 -5.27
CA GLU A 336 13.79 -1.86 -5.86
C GLU A 336 13.63 -2.06 -7.38
N VAL A 337 12.45 -2.53 -7.84
CA VAL A 337 12.15 -2.70 -9.27
C VAL A 337 12.30 -1.37 -10.03
N LEU A 338 11.69 -0.29 -9.51
CA LEU A 338 11.69 1.00 -10.18
C LEU A 338 13.08 1.66 -10.18
N LEU A 339 13.81 1.61 -9.06
CA LEU A 339 15.18 2.12 -9.00
C LEU A 339 16.12 1.34 -9.92
N THR A 340 15.96 0.02 -10.00
CA THR A 340 16.73 -0.83 -10.93
C THR A 340 16.41 -0.48 -12.38
N ALA A 341 15.13 -0.28 -12.71
CA ALA A 341 14.71 0.13 -14.06
C ALA A 341 15.28 1.52 -14.42
N MET A 342 15.23 2.48 -13.49
CA MET A 342 15.84 3.80 -13.70
C MET A 342 17.36 3.70 -13.90
N ALA A 343 18.06 2.91 -13.09
CA ALA A 343 19.50 2.69 -13.22
C ALA A 343 19.87 2.08 -14.58
N ILE A 344 19.11 1.08 -15.06
CA ILE A 344 19.29 0.49 -16.39
C ILE A 344 19.03 1.53 -17.49
N SER A 345 17.96 2.31 -17.40
CA SER A 345 17.59 3.33 -18.41
C SER A 345 18.66 4.42 -18.59
N GLN A 346 19.52 4.62 -17.59
CA GLN A 346 20.60 5.61 -17.60
C GLN A 346 21.98 4.99 -17.88
N GLY A 347 22.04 3.70 -18.23
CA GLY A 347 23.32 3.00 -18.47
C GLY A 347 24.16 2.77 -17.21
N MET A 348 23.54 2.81 -16.02
CA MET A 348 24.20 2.63 -14.72
C MET A 348 23.67 1.42 -13.92
N PRO A 349 23.55 0.20 -14.51
CA PRO A 349 22.92 -0.94 -13.82
C PRO A 349 23.65 -1.38 -12.54
N HIS A 350 24.96 -1.13 -12.47
CA HIS A 350 25.82 -1.48 -11.32
C HIS A 350 25.46 -0.73 -10.02
N LEU A 351 24.66 0.35 -10.09
CA LEU A 351 24.24 1.09 -8.89
C LEU A 351 23.23 0.31 -8.03
N MET A 352 22.46 -0.58 -8.66
CA MET A 352 21.37 -1.34 -8.05
C MET A 352 21.60 -2.85 -8.08
N LEU A 353 22.21 -3.37 -9.15
CA LEU A 353 22.53 -4.79 -9.24
C LEU A 353 23.82 -5.07 -8.50
N LYS A 354 23.76 -6.00 -7.53
CA LYS A 354 24.99 -6.53 -6.91
C LYS A 354 25.86 -7.12 -8.02
N PRO A 355 27.17 -6.80 -8.08
CA PRO A 355 28.06 -7.43 -9.02
C PRO A 355 27.96 -8.95 -8.88
N PRO A 356 28.01 -9.72 -9.98
CA PRO A 356 28.15 -11.16 -9.88
C PRO A 356 29.32 -11.44 -8.92
N ALA A 357 29.10 -12.28 -7.91
CA ALA A 357 30.16 -12.61 -6.96
C ALA A 357 31.38 -13.03 -7.78
N SER A 358 32.48 -12.28 -7.63
CA SER A 358 33.73 -12.61 -8.32
C SER A 358 33.98 -14.10 -8.10
N PRO A 359 34.24 -14.89 -9.15
CA PRO A 359 34.53 -16.31 -8.97
C PRO A 359 35.62 -16.41 -7.91
N LEU A 360 35.32 -17.12 -6.83
CA LEU A 360 36.30 -17.41 -5.78
C LEU A 360 37.56 -17.90 -6.50
N PRO A 361 38.74 -17.34 -6.23
CA PRO A 361 39.98 -17.83 -6.82
C PRO A 361 39.98 -19.35 -6.60
N SER A 362 39.97 -20.10 -7.71
CA SER A 362 40.02 -21.56 -7.64
C SER A 362 41.14 -21.91 -6.67
N PRO A 363 40.89 -22.79 -5.67
CA PRO A 363 41.95 -23.21 -4.78
C PRO A 363 43.08 -23.69 -5.68
N ALA A 364 44.20 -22.97 -5.65
CA ALA A 364 45.39 -23.38 -6.38
C ALA A 364 45.62 -24.84 -5.97
N LEU A 365 45.63 -25.73 -6.96
CA LEU A 365 46.00 -27.13 -6.78
C LEU A 365 47.39 -27.13 -6.18
N GLY A 366 47.44 -27.15 -4.85
CA GLY A 366 48.65 -27.38 -4.07
C GLY A 366 49.10 -28.79 -4.37
N GLU A 367 50.09 -28.86 -5.24
CA GLU A 367 51.21 -29.80 -5.22
C GLU A 367 51.09 -30.85 -4.09
N VAL A 368 50.72 -32.06 -4.50
CA VAL A 368 50.69 -33.24 -3.64
C VAL A 368 52.13 -33.54 -3.24
N ALA A 369 52.52 -33.12 -2.04
CA ALA A 369 53.77 -33.55 -1.42
C ALA A 369 53.69 -35.05 -1.13
N SER A 370 54.38 -35.84 -1.95
CA SER A 370 54.63 -37.27 -1.76
C SER A 370 55.19 -37.51 -0.36
N THR A 371 54.44 -38.22 0.47
CA THR A 371 54.88 -38.75 1.76
C THR A 371 55.59 -40.09 1.52
N PRO A 372 56.82 -40.30 1.99
CA PRO A 372 57.50 -41.58 1.86
C PRO A 372 56.94 -42.61 2.86
N GLU A 373 56.80 -43.86 2.39
CA GLU A 373 56.49 -45.05 3.17
C GLU A 373 57.48 -45.24 4.33
N PRO A 374 57.02 -45.60 5.54
CA PRO A 374 57.86 -46.23 6.54
C PRO A 374 57.83 -47.76 6.38
N ASP A 375 59.01 -48.31 6.10
CA ASP A 375 59.33 -49.73 6.03
C ASP A 375 58.84 -50.53 7.25
N SER A 376 58.29 -51.70 6.95
CA SER A 376 58.06 -52.77 7.90
C SER A 376 59.39 -53.43 8.29
N VAL A 377 59.69 -53.53 9.58
CA VAL A 377 60.65 -54.53 10.09
C VAL A 377 60.06 -55.21 11.33
N ALA A 378 59.89 -56.53 11.15
CA ALA A 378 59.83 -57.65 12.10
C ALA A 378 60.66 -57.47 13.39
N SER A 379 60.59 -58.27 14.45
CA SER A 379 59.72 -59.31 15.04
C SER A 379 60.44 -59.70 16.34
N THR A 380 59.68 -60.22 17.32
CA THR A 380 60.09 -61.21 18.36
C THR A 380 61.05 -60.79 19.50
N PRO A 381 61.18 -61.57 20.60
CA PRO A 381 60.14 -62.26 21.39
C PRO A 381 60.36 -62.17 22.94
N THR A 382 59.35 -62.67 23.69
CA THR A 382 59.34 -63.28 25.05
C THR A 382 60.51 -63.10 26.03
N ALA A 383 60.13 -62.78 27.28
CA ALA A 383 60.32 -63.66 28.44
C ALA A 383 59.18 -63.44 29.44
#